data_AF-A0AAV1Z5Z3-F1
#
_entry.id   AF-A0AAV1Z5Z3-F1
#
_cell.length_a   1.000
_cell.length_b   1.000
_cell.length_c   1.000
_cell.angle_alpha   90.00
_cell.angle_beta   90.00
_cell.angle_gamma   90.00
#
_symmetry.space_group_name_H-M   'P 1'
#
loop_
_entity.id
_entity.type
_entity.pdbx_description
1 polymer ?
#
loop_
_entity_poly.entity_id
_entity_poly.type
_entity_poly.pdbx_seq_one_letter_code
_entity_poly.pdbx_strand_id
1 'polypeptide(L)'
;MRIVYVECVSPPMCIDACKDPCPQMNCKCGTYRDSCNCCDLCRKCAGENCMVIAGELCEEGYTCGDPNRSLIHIYNDRNVTCIPKKS
;
A
#
# COMPACT_ATOMS: atom_id res chain seq x y z
N MET A 1 -25.13 1.35 -23.47
CA MET A 1 -24.37 0.51 -22.51
C MET A 1 -23.99 1.40 -21.34
N ARG A 2 -24.57 1.17 -20.14
CA ARG A 2 -24.23 1.91 -18.92
C ARG A 2 -23.24 1.06 -18.12
N ILE A 3 -22.03 1.56 -17.92
CA ILE A 3 -21.08 0.98 -16.98
C ILE A 3 -21.45 1.52 -15.61
N VAL A 4 -21.85 0.64 -14.69
CA VAL A 4 -22.10 0.97 -13.30
C VAL A 4 -20.80 0.66 -12.55
N TYR A 5 -20.10 1.68 -12.07
CA TYR A 5 -18.96 1.48 -11.17
C TYR A 5 -19.52 1.11 -9.80
N VAL A 6 -19.31 -0.15 -9.40
CA VAL A 6 -19.57 -0.62 -8.04
C VAL A 6 -18.28 -0.47 -7.25
N GLU A 7 -18.19 0.58 -6.46
CA GLU A 7 -17.15 0.71 -5.43
C GLU A 7 -17.60 -0.11 -4.22
N CYS A 8 -17.15 -1.37 -4.14
CA CYS A 8 -17.27 -2.15 -2.91
C CYS A 8 -16.31 -1.60 -1.86
N VAL A 9 -16.66 -0.48 -1.23
CA VAL A 9 -15.95 0.13 -0.09
C VAL A 9 -16.60 -0.27 1.23
N SER A 10 -17.02 -1.53 1.38
CA SER A 10 -17.32 -2.04 2.72
C SER A 10 -16.02 -2.00 3.52
N PRO A 11 -15.95 -1.23 4.62
CA PRO A 11 -14.78 -1.21 5.48
C PRO A 11 -14.46 -2.63 5.93
N PRO A 12 -13.18 -3.02 6.02
CA PRO A 12 -12.83 -4.32 6.58
C PRO A 12 -13.47 -4.45 7.96
N MET A 13 -14.20 -5.54 8.19
CA MET A 13 -14.74 -5.83 9.52
C MET A 13 -13.57 -6.15 10.45
N CYS A 14 -13.11 -5.16 11.22
CA CYS A 14 -11.94 -5.29 12.07
C CYS A 14 -12.19 -6.07 13.38
N ILE A 15 -13.44 -6.46 13.66
CA ILE A 15 -13.87 -7.11 14.92
C ILE A 15 -13.11 -8.41 15.21
N ASP A 16 -12.69 -9.15 14.18
CA ASP A 16 -11.89 -10.39 14.30
C ASP A 16 -10.59 -10.33 13.47
N ALA A 17 -10.16 -9.14 13.04
CA ALA A 17 -9.05 -9.00 12.08
C ALA A 17 -7.66 -9.07 12.74
N CYS A 18 -7.57 -8.72 14.03
CA CYS A 18 -6.31 -8.82 14.77
C CYS A 18 -5.97 -10.30 14.98
N LYS A 19 -5.09 -10.82 14.12
CA LYS A 19 -4.46 -12.13 14.33
C LYS A 19 -3.35 -11.98 15.34
N ASP A 20 -3.66 -12.16 16.62
CA ASP A 20 -2.66 -12.32 17.65
C ASP A 20 -2.10 -13.75 17.66
N PRO A 21 -0.77 -13.94 17.72
CA PRO A 21 0.26 -12.90 17.74
C PRO A 21 0.57 -12.34 16.34
N CYS A 22 0.75 -11.02 16.25
CA CYS A 22 1.27 -10.38 15.03
C CYS A 22 2.67 -10.94 14.69
N PRO A 23 3.00 -11.11 13.40
CA PRO A 23 4.34 -11.54 12.98
C PRO A 23 5.39 -10.51 13.41
N GLN A 24 6.51 -10.99 13.99
CA GLN A 24 7.65 -10.10 14.25
C GLN A 24 8.25 -9.64 12.92
N MET A 25 8.27 -8.33 12.71
CA MET A 25 8.81 -7.73 11.50
C MET A 25 10.10 -6.96 11.81
N ASN A 26 11.12 -7.13 10.97
CA ASN A 26 12.35 -6.33 11.04
C ASN A 26 12.37 -5.33 9.87
N CYS A 27 11.62 -4.25 10.01
CA CYS A 27 11.43 -3.27 8.94
C CYS A 27 12.60 -2.28 8.89
N LYS A 28 13.25 -2.17 7.73
CA LYS A 28 14.41 -1.28 7.53
C LYS A 28 14.03 0.18 7.29
N CYS A 29 12.90 0.41 6.63
CA CYS A 29 12.50 1.73 6.11
C CYS A 29 11.22 2.27 6.77
N GLY A 30 11.00 1.82 8.02
CA GLY A 30 9.87 2.21 8.86
C GLY A 30 8.71 1.22 8.83
N THR A 31 7.79 1.43 9.77
CA THR A 31 6.57 0.65 9.93
C THR A 31 5.34 1.51 9.66
N TYR A 32 4.23 0.87 9.35
CA TYR A 32 2.90 1.45 9.36
C TYR A 32 1.92 0.42 9.88
N ARG A 33 0.85 0.86 10.54
CA ARG A 33 -0.18 -0.06 10.99
C ARG A 33 -1.11 -0.41 9.85
N ASP A 34 -1.58 -1.65 9.85
CA ASP A 34 -2.62 -2.09 8.94
C ASP A 34 -3.92 -1.27 9.09
N SER A 35 -4.84 -1.44 8.14
CA SER A 35 -6.11 -0.68 8.11
C SER A 35 -6.98 -0.88 9.35
N CYS A 36 -6.78 -1.97 10.11
CA CYS A 36 -7.46 -2.25 11.36
C CYS A 36 -6.67 -1.84 12.61
N ASN A 37 -5.49 -1.23 12.45
CA ASN A 37 -4.63 -0.75 13.53
C ASN A 37 -4.23 -1.85 14.54
N CYS A 38 -4.13 -3.08 14.05
CA CYS A 38 -3.78 -4.30 14.77
C CYS A 38 -2.27 -4.56 14.77
N CYS A 39 -1.68 -4.68 13.59
CA CYS A 39 -0.29 -5.12 13.42
C CYS A 39 0.54 -4.08 12.68
N ASP A 40 1.81 -3.98 13.06
CA ASP A 40 2.80 -3.22 12.31
C ASP A 40 3.21 -3.99 11.05
N LEU A 41 3.13 -3.31 9.91
CA LEU A 41 3.58 -3.75 8.59
C LEU A 41 4.81 -2.95 8.17
N CYS A 42 5.67 -3.56 7.35
CA CYS A 42 6.85 -2.87 6.83
C CYS A 42 6.52 -1.97 5.65
N ARG A 43 7.05 -0.76 5.69
CA ARG A 43 7.11 0.11 4.51
C ARG A 43 8.14 -0.42 3.51
N LYS A 44 7.88 -0.18 2.22
CA LYS A 44 8.83 -0.40 1.14
C LYS A 44 9.87 0.71 1.12
N CYS A 45 11.12 0.35 0.94
CA CYS A 45 12.23 1.30 0.85
C CYS A 45 12.24 2.05 -0.49
N ALA A 46 12.96 3.15 -0.55
CA ALA A 46 13.24 3.90 -1.76
C ALA A 46 13.76 2.99 -2.88
N GLY A 47 13.11 3.04 -4.05
CA GLY A 47 13.46 2.22 -5.20
C GLY A 47 13.01 0.76 -5.16
N GLU A 48 12.43 0.26 -4.05
CA GLU A 48 11.83 -1.07 -4.04
C GLU A 48 10.55 -1.12 -4.84
N ASN A 49 10.26 -2.29 -5.41
CA ASN A 49 8.99 -2.58 -6.05
C ASN A 49 7.83 -2.45 -5.06
N CYS A 50 6.77 -1.83 -5.53
CA CYS A 50 5.56 -1.58 -4.75
C CYS A 50 4.33 -1.81 -5.62
N MET A 51 3.18 -2.06 -4.98
CA MET A 51 1.92 -2.32 -5.66
C MET A 51 0.79 -1.49 -5.06
N VAL A 52 0.22 -0.60 -5.88
CA VAL A 52 -0.82 0.34 -5.45
C VAL A 52 -2.10 -0.39 -5.05
N ILE A 53 -2.58 -1.36 -5.84
CA ILE A 53 -3.79 -2.13 -5.50
C ILE A 53 -3.66 -2.96 -4.21
N ALA A 54 -2.44 -3.38 -3.86
CA ALA A 54 -2.19 -4.11 -2.62
C ALA A 54 -2.12 -3.19 -1.39
N GLY A 55 -2.19 -1.86 -1.59
CA GLY A 55 -2.06 -0.88 -0.52
C GLY A 55 -0.66 -0.85 0.11
N GLU A 56 0.38 -1.25 -0.64
CA GLU A 56 1.75 -1.19 -0.15
C GLU A 56 2.20 0.27 0.02
N LEU A 57 2.67 0.62 1.22
CA LEU A 57 3.16 1.96 1.53
C LEU A 57 4.68 2.03 1.46
N CYS A 58 5.18 3.08 0.84
CA CYS A 58 6.59 3.41 0.84
C CYS A 58 7.02 4.13 2.13
N GLU A 59 8.33 4.20 2.34
CA GLU A 59 8.95 5.00 3.40
C GLU A 59 8.54 6.47 3.34
N GLU A 60 8.74 7.19 4.44
CA GLU A 60 8.32 8.59 4.52
C GLU A 60 9.00 9.45 3.45
N GLY A 61 8.23 10.32 2.80
CA GLY A 61 8.70 11.10 1.66
C GLY A 61 8.65 10.38 0.31
N TYR A 62 8.28 9.09 0.26
CA TYR A 62 8.15 8.32 -0.99
C TYR A 62 6.71 7.89 -1.26
N THR A 63 6.38 7.73 -2.53
CA THR A 63 5.10 7.21 -3.01
C THR A 63 5.33 6.10 -4.03
N CYS A 64 4.42 5.13 -4.06
CA CYS A 64 4.49 4.09 -5.07
C CYS A 64 4.09 4.66 -6.43
N GLY A 65 4.97 4.60 -7.42
CA GLY A 65 4.59 4.96 -8.77
C GLY A 65 5.72 5.00 -9.80
N ASP A 66 5.42 5.63 -10.94
CA ASP A 66 6.36 5.84 -12.03
C ASP A 66 6.17 7.28 -12.55
N PRO A 67 7.23 8.10 -12.61
CA PRO A 67 7.10 9.51 -13.02
C PRO A 67 6.64 9.70 -14.48
N ASN A 68 6.73 8.66 -15.32
CA ASN A 68 6.38 8.71 -16.74
C ASN A 68 4.98 8.14 -17.03
N ARG A 69 4.29 7.59 -16.03
CA ARG A 69 3.03 6.88 -16.21
C ARG A 69 1.96 7.43 -15.26
N SER A 70 0.72 7.47 -15.73
CA SER A 70 -0.41 7.89 -14.90
C SER A 70 -0.83 6.81 -13.90
N LEU A 71 -1.49 7.22 -12.82
CA LEU A 71 -1.96 6.33 -11.74
C LEU A 71 -2.80 5.14 -12.25
N ILE A 72 -3.66 5.37 -13.25
CA ILE A 72 -4.51 4.32 -13.82
C ILE A 72 -3.67 3.21 -14.49
N HIS A 73 -2.55 3.57 -15.12
CA HIS A 73 -1.68 2.60 -15.79
C HIS A 73 -0.80 1.80 -14.82
N ILE A 74 -0.64 2.27 -13.59
CA ILE A 74 0.24 1.66 -12.60
C ILE A 74 -0.52 1.01 -11.43
N TYR A 75 -1.83 1.19 -11.35
CA TYR A 75 -2.66 0.69 -10.25
C TYR A 75 -2.48 -0.82 -9.98
N ASN A 76 -2.40 -1.61 -11.05
CA ASN A 76 -2.19 -3.06 -11.01
C ASN A 76 -0.78 -3.50 -11.45
N ASP A 77 0.14 -2.56 -11.63
CA ASP A 77 1.48 -2.86 -12.11
C ASP A 77 2.39 -3.23 -10.93
N ARG A 78 3.17 -4.31 -11.08
CA ARG A 78 4.15 -4.77 -10.08
C ARG A 78 5.56 -4.24 -10.33
N ASN A 79 5.77 -3.59 -11.46
CA ASN A 79 7.07 -3.07 -11.90
C ASN A 79 7.27 -1.59 -11.54
N VAL A 80 6.34 -0.97 -10.80
CA VAL A 80 6.55 0.36 -10.25
C VAL A 80 7.29 0.31 -8.93
N THR A 81 7.92 1.43 -8.58
CA THR A 81 8.82 1.52 -7.42
C THR A 81 8.47 2.68 -6.52
N CYS A 82 9.03 2.67 -5.32
CA CYS A 82 8.93 3.81 -4.41
C CYS A 82 9.78 4.97 -4.91
N ILE A 83 9.10 6.03 -5.39
CA ILE A 83 9.70 7.26 -5.91
C ILE A 83 9.46 8.43 -4.95
N PRO A 84 10.32 9.46 -4.92
CA PRO A 84 10.11 10.64 -4.07
C PRO A 84 8.75 11.31 -4.37
N LYS A 85 8.02 11.68 -3.31
CA LYS A 85 6.80 12.50 -3.44
C LYS A 85 7.19 13.86 -4.01
N LYS A 86 6.51 14.29 -5.07
CA LYS A 86 6.60 15.69 -5.50
C LYS A 86 5.84 16.54 -4.47
N SER A 87 6.57 17.43 -3.80
CA SER A 87 6.02 18.42 -2.87
C SER A 87 5.26 19.52 -3.60
#